data_AF-A0A5E4WHJ9-F1
#
_entry.id   AF-A0A5E4WHJ9-F1
#
_cell.length_a   1.000
_cell.length_b   1.000
_cell.length_c   1.000
_cell.angle_alpha   90.00
_cell.angle_beta   90.00
_cell.angle_gamma   90.00
#
_symmetry.space_group_name_H-M   'P 1'
#
loop_
_entity.id
_entity.type
_entity.pdbx_description
1 polymer ?
#
loop_
_entity_poly.entity_id
_entity_poly.type
_entity_poly.pdbx_seq_one_letter_code
_entity_poly.pdbx_strand_id
1 'polypeptide(L)'
;MLREWQRLGKQGIAKADGLDGLAWQYRVAPAALKTYLRADGTLTKHAEDRLNPPSKEITLDMLRAWQHLGKQGVDKAGGIDGVAKQYGVASASLRAYLCAGGTLTKRAEDRLHPPSKAITLEMVRAWQCLDKQAIVKAGGLDGVAKQYRVASGALKHYLRADGTLTKHAEDRLNPPGKDITLEMLRAWQHLGKQGINKAGGLDGLARQYGVAFTRLRNYLRADGTLTKRAEDRLRNDDAR
;
A
#
# COMPACT_ATOMS: atom_id res chain seq x y z
N MET A 1 -40.77 18.15 -14.25
CA MET A 1 -41.61 17.86 -13.07
C MET A 1 -40.87 18.07 -11.73
N LEU A 2 -39.89 17.26 -11.31
CA LEU A 2 -39.24 17.46 -9.99
C LEU A 2 -38.59 18.86 -9.79
N ARG A 3 -37.85 19.38 -10.79
CA ARG A 3 -37.30 20.75 -10.76
C ARG A 3 -38.37 21.84 -10.69
N GLU A 4 -39.52 21.56 -11.29
CA GLU A 4 -40.64 22.48 -11.36
C GLU A 4 -41.35 22.56 -10.02
N TRP A 5 -41.60 21.41 -9.40
CA TRP A 5 -42.12 21.32 -8.02
C TRP A 5 -41.18 21.99 -7.00
N GLN A 6 -39.87 21.80 -7.15
CA GLN A 6 -38.87 22.51 -6.34
C GLN A 6 -38.96 24.03 -6.51
N ARG A 7 -39.20 24.52 -7.74
CA ARG A 7 -39.31 25.96 -8.04
C ARG A 7 -40.57 26.61 -7.48
N LEU A 8 -41.67 25.85 -7.35
CA LEU A 8 -42.92 26.34 -6.75
C LEU A 8 -42.74 26.76 -5.29
N GLY A 9 -41.93 25.99 -4.55
CA GLY A 9 -41.67 26.22 -3.13
C GLY A 9 -42.96 26.26 -2.28
N LYS A 10 -42.83 26.74 -1.03
CA LYS A 10 -43.96 26.81 -0.09
C LYS A 10 -45.14 27.64 -0.62
N GLN A 11 -44.86 28.72 -1.34
CA GLN A 11 -45.89 29.63 -1.85
C GLN A 11 -46.69 29.02 -3.00
N GLY A 12 -46.04 28.28 -3.91
CA GLY A 12 -46.74 27.58 -4.98
C GLY A 12 -47.61 26.43 -4.47
N ILE A 13 -47.17 25.74 -3.42
CA ILE A 13 -47.97 24.72 -2.73
C ILE A 13 -49.21 25.36 -2.08
N ALA A 14 -49.05 26.49 -1.38
CA ALA A 14 -50.18 27.19 -0.76
C ALA A 14 -51.21 27.68 -1.78
N LYS A 15 -50.76 28.18 -2.95
CA LYS A 15 -51.65 28.57 -4.06
C LYS A 15 -52.45 27.41 -4.66
N ALA A 16 -51.97 26.18 -4.49
CA ALA A 16 -52.64 24.98 -4.94
C ALA A 16 -53.47 24.31 -3.83
N ASP A 17 -53.81 25.02 -2.75
CA ASP A 17 -54.54 24.50 -1.59
C ASP A 17 -53.84 23.30 -0.93
N GLY A 18 -52.51 23.39 -0.83
CA GLY A 18 -51.67 22.36 -0.24
C GLY A 18 -51.19 21.29 -1.22
N LEU A 19 -50.59 20.23 -0.69
CA LEU A 19 -50.01 19.15 -1.50
C LEU A 19 -51.09 18.36 -2.26
N ASP A 20 -52.30 18.24 -1.72
CA ASP A 20 -53.37 17.46 -2.34
C ASP A 20 -53.97 18.19 -3.55
N GLY A 21 -54.18 19.51 -3.48
CA GLY A 21 -54.61 20.28 -4.64
C GLY A 21 -53.49 20.47 -5.68
N LEU A 22 -52.22 20.54 -5.26
CA LEU A 22 -51.09 20.48 -6.18
C LEU A 22 -51.02 19.13 -6.92
N ALA A 23 -51.30 18.03 -6.23
CA ALA A 23 -51.34 16.70 -6.84
C ALA A 23 -52.45 16.60 -7.90
N TRP A 24 -53.62 17.20 -7.63
CA TRP A 24 -54.72 17.31 -8.59
C TRP A 24 -54.33 18.11 -9.84
N GLN A 25 -53.70 19.29 -9.67
CA GLN A 25 -53.25 20.13 -10.79
C GLN A 25 -52.28 19.40 -11.72
N TYR A 26 -51.32 18.66 -11.14
CA TYR A 26 -50.33 17.90 -11.90
C TYR A 26 -50.79 16.48 -12.28
N ARG A 27 -52.06 16.13 -11.99
CA ARG A 27 -52.65 14.81 -12.26
C ARG A 27 -51.79 13.64 -11.76
N VAL A 28 -51.24 13.78 -10.56
CA VAL A 28 -50.46 12.75 -9.88
C VAL A 28 -51.17 12.31 -8.60
N ALA A 29 -50.98 11.06 -8.21
CA ALA A 29 -51.53 10.58 -6.94
C ALA A 29 -50.95 11.40 -5.76
N PRO A 30 -51.77 11.87 -4.80
CA PRO A 30 -51.27 12.67 -3.66
C PRO A 30 -50.20 11.95 -2.84
N ALA A 31 -50.34 10.63 -2.65
CA ALA A 31 -49.33 9.80 -2.01
C ALA A 31 -48.01 9.78 -2.78
N ALA A 32 -48.06 9.72 -4.13
CA ALA A 32 -46.87 9.78 -4.95
C ALA A 32 -46.18 11.16 -4.85
N LEU A 33 -46.94 12.27 -4.86
CA LEU A 33 -46.40 13.62 -4.70
C LEU A 33 -45.66 13.77 -3.35
N LYS A 34 -46.25 13.29 -2.25
CA LYS A 34 -45.66 13.33 -0.90
C LYS A 34 -44.36 12.55 -0.77
N THR A 35 -44.12 11.55 -1.64
CA THR A 35 -42.84 10.83 -1.72
C THR A 35 -41.71 11.71 -2.24
N TYR A 36 -42.01 12.77 -3.01
CA TYR A 36 -41.01 13.63 -3.66
C TYR A 36 -40.94 15.05 -3.08
N LEU A 37 -42.03 15.59 -2.53
CA LEU A 37 -42.13 16.98 -2.11
C LEU A 37 -42.69 17.07 -0.68
N ARG A 38 -42.06 17.89 0.15
CA ARG A 38 -42.49 18.20 1.52
C ARG A 38 -43.42 19.41 1.52
N ALA A 39 -44.22 19.54 2.60
CA ALA A 39 -45.18 20.64 2.74
C ALA A 39 -44.53 22.04 2.83
N ASP A 40 -43.24 22.11 3.19
CA ASP A 40 -42.45 23.34 3.20
C ASP A 40 -41.90 23.72 1.81
N GLY A 41 -42.18 22.93 0.77
CA GLY A 41 -41.69 23.17 -0.59
C GLY A 41 -40.31 22.60 -0.89
N THR A 42 -39.67 21.92 0.07
CA THR A 42 -38.39 21.25 -0.16
C THR A 42 -38.60 19.85 -0.74
N LEU A 43 -37.64 19.39 -1.55
CA LEU A 43 -37.64 18.01 -2.05
C LEU A 43 -37.34 17.04 -0.91
N THR A 44 -37.95 15.85 -0.95
CA THR A 44 -37.51 14.74 -0.10
C THR A 44 -36.12 14.27 -0.55
N LYS A 45 -35.38 13.59 0.33
CA LYS A 45 -34.09 12.98 -0.04
C LYS A 45 -34.21 12.07 -1.27
N HIS A 46 -35.31 11.31 -1.36
CA HIS A 46 -35.58 10.45 -2.51
C HIS A 46 -35.71 11.24 -3.82
N ALA A 47 -36.37 12.40 -3.79
CA ALA A 47 -36.45 13.29 -4.96
C ALA A 47 -35.11 13.97 -5.27
N GLU A 48 -34.37 14.41 -4.24
CA GLU A 48 -33.04 15.00 -4.41
C GLU A 48 -32.08 13.99 -5.08
N ASP A 49 -32.01 12.76 -4.58
CA ASP A 49 -31.19 11.68 -5.13
C ASP A 49 -31.63 11.29 -6.56
N ARG A 50 -32.93 11.39 -6.86
CA ARG A 50 -33.44 11.13 -8.22
C ARG A 50 -33.09 12.26 -9.19
N LEU A 51 -33.02 13.50 -8.70
CA LEU A 51 -32.70 14.66 -9.50
C LEU A 51 -31.19 14.80 -9.75
N ASN A 52 -30.39 14.51 -8.72
CA ASN A 52 -28.93 14.54 -8.74
C ASN A 52 -28.41 13.28 -8.05
N PRO A 53 -28.31 12.15 -8.76
CA PRO A 53 -27.85 10.90 -8.16
C PRO A 53 -26.44 11.09 -7.63
N PRO A 54 -26.17 10.69 -6.36
CA PRO A 54 -24.83 10.78 -5.82
C PRO A 54 -23.87 9.93 -6.65
N SER A 55 -22.71 10.49 -6.96
CA SER A 55 -21.65 9.73 -7.61
C SER A 55 -21.25 8.54 -6.72
N LYS A 56 -21.11 7.39 -7.36
CA LYS A 56 -20.51 6.21 -6.72
C LYS A 56 -18.99 6.29 -6.72
N GLU A 57 -18.42 7.15 -7.56
CA GLU A 57 -16.99 7.30 -7.74
C GLU A 57 -16.43 8.31 -6.74
N ILE A 58 -15.45 7.85 -5.95
CA ILE A 58 -14.61 8.71 -5.13
C ILE A 58 -13.34 8.99 -5.91
N THR A 59 -13.01 10.26 -6.18
CA THR A 59 -11.81 10.64 -6.95
C THR A 59 -10.60 10.86 -6.05
N LEU A 60 -9.39 10.91 -6.61
CA LEU A 60 -8.18 11.25 -5.85
C LEU A 60 -8.23 12.69 -5.31
N ASP A 61 -8.84 13.62 -6.05
CA ASP A 61 -8.95 15.02 -5.63
C ASP A 61 -9.88 15.18 -4.44
N MET A 62 -10.96 14.41 -4.39
CA MET A 62 -11.81 14.32 -3.20
C MET A 62 -11.00 13.84 -1.98
N LEU A 63 -10.21 12.77 -2.14
CA LEU A 63 -9.37 12.26 -1.05
C LEU A 63 -8.35 13.30 -0.57
N ARG A 64 -7.71 14.05 -1.48
CA ARG A 64 -6.79 15.15 -1.15
C ARG A 64 -7.49 16.28 -0.39
N ALA A 65 -8.70 16.65 -0.82
CA ALA A 65 -9.49 17.65 -0.13
C ALA A 65 -9.85 17.20 1.30
N TRP A 66 -10.22 15.93 1.46
CA TRP A 66 -10.56 15.38 2.77
C TRP A 66 -9.37 15.17 3.70
N GLN A 67 -8.14 15.07 3.16
CA GLN A 67 -6.91 14.96 3.95
C GLN A 67 -6.71 16.14 4.91
N HIS A 68 -7.27 17.31 4.57
CA HIS A 68 -7.17 18.54 5.36
C HIS A 68 -8.50 18.96 6.00
N LEU A 69 -9.56 18.14 5.89
CA LEU A 69 -10.89 18.50 6.37
C LEU A 69 -10.95 18.56 7.90
N GLY A 70 -10.42 17.53 8.56
CA GLY A 70 -10.42 17.41 10.02
C GLY A 70 -11.81 17.37 10.64
N LYS A 71 -11.88 17.16 11.96
CA LYS A 71 -13.15 17.06 12.69
C LYS A 71 -14.01 18.32 12.53
N GLN A 72 -13.40 19.49 12.61
CA GLN A 72 -14.10 20.77 12.46
C GLN A 72 -14.73 20.95 11.07
N GLY A 73 -14.06 20.50 10.00
CA GLY A 73 -14.62 20.55 8.65
C GLY A 73 -15.82 19.63 8.49
N VAL A 74 -15.75 18.42 9.07
CA VAL A 74 -16.88 17.48 9.12
C VAL A 74 -18.05 18.09 9.90
N ASP A 75 -17.81 18.65 11.09
CA ASP A 75 -18.85 19.25 11.91
C ASP A 75 -19.51 20.45 11.20
N LYS A 76 -18.72 21.33 10.57
CA LYS A 76 -19.22 22.46 9.77
C LYS A 76 -20.09 22.04 8.59
N ALA A 77 -19.81 20.88 7.99
CA ALA A 77 -20.63 20.34 6.92
C ALA A 77 -21.96 19.76 7.43
N GLY A 78 -22.13 19.55 8.74
CA GLY A 78 -23.28 18.83 9.32
C GLY A 78 -23.02 17.33 9.47
N GLY A 79 -21.77 16.94 9.72
CA GLY A 79 -21.34 15.55 9.82
C GLY A 79 -21.01 14.92 8.46
N ILE A 80 -20.76 13.61 8.47
CA ILE A 80 -20.38 12.85 7.27
C ILE A 80 -21.43 12.93 6.16
N ASP A 81 -22.72 12.96 6.51
CA ASP A 81 -23.78 13.07 5.52
C ASP A 81 -23.80 14.47 4.85
N GLY A 82 -23.40 15.49 5.61
CA GLY A 82 -23.18 16.83 5.08
C GLY A 82 -22.01 16.92 4.11
N VAL A 83 -20.88 16.30 4.45
CA VAL A 83 -19.72 16.19 3.56
C VAL A 83 -20.10 15.41 2.29
N ALA A 84 -20.86 14.33 2.44
CA ALA A 84 -21.35 13.55 1.30
C ALA A 84 -22.19 14.40 0.33
N LYS A 85 -23.08 15.25 0.87
CA LYS A 85 -23.87 16.19 0.09
C LYS A 85 -23.01 17.25 -0.61
N GLN A 86 -22.03 17.83 0.08
CA GLN A 86 -21.13 18.85 -0.49
C GLN A 86 -20.32 18.31 -1.68
N TYR A 87 -19.83 17.07 -1.58
CA TYR A 87 -19.03 16.44 -2.62
C TYR A 87 -19.86 15.62 -3.63
N GLY A 88 -21.19 15.58 -3.47
CA GLY A 88 -22.09 14.85 -4.37
C GLY A 88 -21.83 13.34 -4.42
N VAL A 89 -21.44 12.74 -3.29
CA VAL A 89 -21.13 11.30 -3.17
C VAL A 89 -22.06 10.60 -2.22
N ALA A 90 -22.21 9.28 -2.36
CA ALA A 90 -23.04 8.51 -1.44
C ALA A 90 -22.38 8.45 -0.05
N SER A 91 -23.13 8.74 1.02
CA SER A 91 -22.62 8.66 2.40
C SER A 91 -21.98 7.32 2.75
N ALA A 92 -22.56 6.22 2.27
CA ALA A 92 -22.02 4.87 2.47
C ALA A 92 -20.63 4.71 1.82
N SER A 93 -20.47 5.24 0.60
CA SER A 93 -19.17 5.27 -0.09
C SER A 93 -18.18 6.17 0.65
N LEU A 94 -18.59 7.35 1.10
CA LEU A 94 -17.74 8.29 1.83
C LEU A 94 -17.18 7.67 3.13
N ARG A 95 -18.00 6.95 3.90
CA ARG A 95 -17.59 6.28 5.15
C ARG A 95 -16.49 5.23 4.95
N ALA A 96 -16.33 4.70 3.75
CA ALA A 96 -15.23 3.78 3.45
C ALA A 96 -13.87 4.50 3.34
N TYR A 97 -13.85 5.82 3.15
CA TYR A 97 -12.67 6.63 2.89
C TYR A 97 -12.41 7.73 3.94
N LEU A 98 -13.44 8.18 4.66
CA LEU A 98 -13.36 9.27 5.65
C LEU A 98 -14.01 8.86 6.98
N CYS A 99 -13.26 8.98 8.07
CA CYS A 99 -13.75 8.76 9.43
C CYS A 99 -14.56 9.95 9.94
N ALA A 100 -15.46 9.73 10.90
CA ALA A 100 -16.24 10.79 11.54
C ALA A 100 -15.37 11.88 12.22
N GLY A 101 -14.15 11.54 12.63
CA GLY A 101 -13.15 12.49 13.14
C GLY A 101 -12.49 13.36 12.06
N GLY A 102 -12.88 13.22 10.78
CA GLY A 102 -12.33 13.97 9.65
C GLY A 102 -10.92 13.55 9.22
N THR A 103 -10.49 12.35 9.61
CA THR A 103 -9.25 11.71 9.14
C THR A 103 -9.56 10.70 8.06
N LEU A 104 -8.64 10.51 7.11
CA LEU A 104 -8.76 9.47 6.11
C LEU A 104 -8.73 8.07 6.75
N THR A 105 -9.45 7.12 6.15
CA THR A 105 -9.28 5.70 6.49
C THR A 105 -7.99 5.16 5.87
N LYS A 106 -7.48 4.03 6.37
CA LYS A 106 -6.35 3.33 5.75
C LYS A 106 -6.56 3.09 4.25
N ARG A 107 -7.80 2.75 3.85
CA ARG A 107 -8.15 2.54 2.44
C ARG A 107 -7.97 3.80 1.60
N ALA A 108 -8.33 4.97 2.14
CA ALA A 108 -8.11 6.25 1.47
C ALA A 108 -6.62 6.61 1.41
N GLU A 109 -5.89 6.39 2.51
CA GLU A 109 -4.44 6.61 2.55
C GLU A 109 -3.70 5.73 1.54
N ASP A 110 -4.00 4.44 1.49
CA ASP A 110 -3.41 3.49 0.53
C ASP A 110 -3.75 3.86 -0.92
N ARG A 111 -4.90 4.50 -1.15
CA ARG A 111 -5.31 4.95 -2.49
C ARG A 111 -4.63 6.25 -2.91
N LEU A 112 -4.41 7.18 -1.97
CA LEU A 112 -3.65 8.41 -2.21
C LEU A 112 -2.15 8.15 -2.35
N HIS A 113 -1.63 7.23 -1.54
CA HIS A 113 -0.23 6.92 -1.42
C HIS A 113 -0.04 5.41 -1.52
N PRO A 114 -0.23 4.82 -2.73
CA PRO A 114 -0.04 3.40 -2.90
C PRO A 114 1.39 3.03 -2.47
N PRO A 115 1.57 1.93 -1.73
CA PRO A 115 2.91 1.47 -1.40
C PRO A 115 3.68 1.25 -2.70
N SER A 116 4.92 1.74 -2.74
CA SER A 116 5.84 1.49 -3.83
C SER A 116 5.94 -0.02 -4.04
N LYS A 117 5.70 -0.45 -5.28
CA LYS A 117 5.93 -1.84 -5.69
C LYS A 117 7.43 -2.16 -5.75
N ALA A 118 8.27 -1.14 -5.87
CA ALA A 118 9.71 -1.30 -6.01
C ALA A 118 10.42 -0.93 -4.70
N ILE A 119 11.11 -1.91 -4.13
CA ILE A 119 12.14 -1.66 -3.12
C ILE A 119 13.40 -1.21 -3.85
N THR A 120 13.97 -0.05 -3.54
CA THR A 120 15.21 0.45 -4.17
C THR A 120 16.45 0.05 -3.36
N LEU A 121 17.63 0.09 -3.97
CA LEU A 121 18.89 -0.12 -3.24
C LEU A 121 19.10 0.92 -2.15
N GLU A 122 18.68 2.16 -2.37
CA GLU A 122 18.75 3.24 -1.36
C GLU A 122 17.90 2.94 -0.13
N MET A 123 16.69 2.40 -0.32
CA MET A 123 15.86 1.95 0.79
C MET A 123 16.56 0.85 1.58
N VAL A 124 17.15 -0.14 0.91
CA VAL A 124 17.86 -1.24 1.60
C VAL A 124 19.09 -0.71 2.35
N ARG A 125 19.84 0.26 1.80
CA ARG A 125 20.93 0.95 2.50
C ARG A 125 20.44 1.74 3.72
N ALA A 126 19.32 2.44 3.60
CA ALA A 126 18.73 3.16 4.72
C ALA A 126 18.32 2.19 5.84
N TRP A 127 17.79 1.02 5.49
CA TRP A 127 17.42 -0.01 6.46
C TRP A 127 18.61 -0.67 7.16
N GLN A 128 19.81 -0.68 6.55
CA GLN A 128 21.03 -1.11 7.25
C GLN A 128 21.35 -0.24 8.47
N CYS A 129 20.89 1.00 8.47
CA CYS A 129 21.12 1.94 9.57
C CYS A 129 20.02 1.86 10.65
N LEU A 130 18.99 1.02 10.48
CA LEU A 130 17.92 0.85 11.45
C LEU A 130 18.30 -0.21 12.48
N ASP A 131 18.50 0.20 13.72
CA ASP A 131 18.60 -0.74 14.84
C ASP A 131 17.22 -1.17 15.37
N LYS A 132 17.23 -2.14 16.28
CA LYS A 132 16.02 -2.62 16.95
C LYS A 132 15.21 -1.49 17.61
N GLN A 133 15.87 -0.47 18.17
CA GLN A 133 15.19 0.63 18.87
C GLN A 133 14.47 1.55 17.88
N ALA A 134 15.10 1.88 16.75
CA ALA A 134 14.50 2.65 15.67
C ALA A 134 13.26 1.94 15.10
N ILE A 135 13.34 0.61 14.93
CA ILE A 135 12.20 -0.21 14.47
C ILE A 135 11.06 -0.16 15.49
N VAL A 136 11.34 -0.35 16.78
CA VAL A 136 10.32 -0.26 17.84
C VAL A 136 9.68 1.12 17.86
N LYS A 137 10.49 2.19 17.78
CA LYS A 137 10.02 3.57 17.75
C LYS A 137 9.13 3.88 16.54
N ALA A 138 9.38 3.23 15.41
CA ALA A 138 8.53 3.36 14.22
C ALA A 138 7.16 2.67 14.39
N GLY A 139 6.99 1.79 15.39
CA GLY A 139 5.81 0.92 15.53
C GLY A 139 6.03 -0.48 14.96
N GLY A 140 7.27 -0.99 15.02
CA GLY A 140 7.68 -2.25 14.43
C GLY A 140 7.91 -2.16 12.92
N LEU A 141 8.07 -3.32 12.27
CA LEU A 141 8.29 -3.39 10.82
C LEU A 141 7.10 -2.80 10.03
N ASP A 142 5.88 -2.90 10.54
CA ASP A 142 4.73 -2.27 9.88
C ASP A 142 4.80 -0.73 9.92
N GLY A 143 5.38 -0.19 10.98
CA GLY A 143 5.70 1.23 11.11
C GLY A 143 6.76 1.71 10.12
N VAL A 144 7.87 0.96 10.03
CA VAL A 144 8.92 1.21 9.04
C VAL A 144 8.36 1.11 7.62
N ALA A 145 7.53 0.11 7.34
CA ALA A 145 6.90 -0.06 6.02
C ALA A 145 6.05 1.15 5.63
N LYS A 146 5.30 1.73 6.58
CA LYS A 146 4.55 2.98 6.37
C LYS A 146 5.47 4.17 6.10
N GLN A 147 6.53 4.35 6.88
CA GLN A 147 7.49 5.47 6.72
C GLN A 147 8.14 5.45 5.33
N TYR A 148 8.57 4.27 4.87
CA TYR A 148 9.19 4.10 3.56
C TYR A 148 8.17 3.88 2.42
N ARG A 149 6.87 3.86 2.73
CA ARG A 149 5.78 3.62 1.78
C ARG A 149 6.00 2.34 0.97
N VAL A 150 6.31 1.24 1.65
CA VAL A 150 6.50 -0.09 1.03
C VAL A 150 5.51 -1.08 1.62
N ALA A 151 5.19 -2.14 0.88
CA ALA A 151 4.35 -3.19 1.43
C ALA A 151 5.06 -3.88 2.61
N SER A 152 4.37 -4.07 3.74
CA SER A 152 4.94 -4.72 4.94
C SER A 152 5.52 -6.11 4.62
N GLY A 153 4.81 -6.91 3.81
CA GLY A 153 5.31 -8.19 3.33
C GLY A 153 6.62 -8.05 2.54
N ALA A 154 6.71 -7.04 1.68
CA ALA A 154 7.94 -6.76 0.93
C ALA A 154 9.08 -6.36 1.87
N LEU A 155 8.86 -5.45 2.83
CA LEU A 155 9.90 -5.04 3.79
C LEU A 155 10.46 -6.24 4.58
N LYS A 156 9.59 -7.16 5.02
CA LYS A 156 9.98 -8.37 5.77
C LYS A 156 10.89 -9.32 4.98
N HIS A 157 10.94 -9.22 3.66
CA HIS A 157 11.92 -9.94 2.83
C HIS A 157 13.33 -9.34 2.90
N TYR A 158 13.48 -8.11 3.40
CA TYR A 158 14.75 -7.38 3.42
C TYR A 158 15.27 -7.07 4.84
N LEU A 159 14.37 -6.80 5.79
CA LEU A 159 14.71 -6.34 7.14
C LEU A 159 14.07 -7.22 8.21
N ARG A 160 14.84 -7.58 9.23
CA ARG A 160 14.38 -8.33 10.41
C ARG A 160 14.02 -7.40 11.56
N ALA A 161 13.22 -7.89 12.50
CA ALA A 161 12.77 -7.12 13.65
C ALA A 161 13.89 -6.73 14.64
N ASP A 162 15.06 -7.35 14.55
CA ASP A 162 16.25 -7.03 15.34
C ASP A 162 17.14 -5.95 14.70
N GLY A 163 16.77 -5.44 13.52
CA GLY A 163 17.56 -4.45 12.78
C GLY A 163 18.53 -5.05 11.76
N THR A 164 18.69 -6.37 11.73
CA THR A 164 19.58 -7.02 10.75
C THR A 164 18.92 -7.18 9.39
N LEU A 165 19.73 -7.10 8.32
CA LEU A 165 19.27 -7.43 6.98
C LEU A 165 19.03 -8.94 6.83
N THR A 166 18.14 -9.30 5.91
CA THR A 166 18.07 -10.69 5.43
C THR A 166 19.22 -10.96 4.46
N LYS A 167 19.57 -12.24 4.27
CA LYS A 167 20.54 -12.64 3.23
C LYS A 167 20.16 -12.11 1.84
N HIS A 168 18.86 -12.08 1.53
CA HIS A 168 18.38 -11.53 0.26
C HIS A 168 18.71 -10.04 0.11
N ALA A 169 18.59 -9.25 1.18
CA ALA A 169 18.97 -7.85 1.17
C ALA A 169 20.49 -7.66 1.10
N GLU A 170 21.25 -8.47 1.85
CA GLU A 170 22.71 -8.47 1.81
C GLU A 170 23.24 -8.78 0.41
N ASP A 171 22.75 -9.86 -0.21
CA ASP A 171 23.09 -10.26 -1.59
C ASP A 171 22.69 -9.18 -2.60
N ARG A 172 21.65 -8.40 -2.31
CA ARG A 172 21.23 -7.30 -3.19
C ARG A 172 22.16 -6.09 -3.10
N LEU A 173 22.67 -5.79 -1.90
CA LEU A 173 23.62 -4.70 -1.68
C LEU A 173 25.03 -5.07 -2.14
N ASN A 174 25.43 -6.32 -1.88
CA ASN A 174 26.73 -6.87 -2.19
C ASN A 174 26.52 -8.16 -3.00
N PRO A 175 26.22 -8.03 -4.30
CA PRO A 175 26.01 -9.20 -5.14
C PRO A 175 27.26 -10.08 -5.11
N PRO A 176 27.12 -11.40 -4.89
CA PRO A 176 28.26 -12.28 -4.92
C PRO A 176 28.94 -12.20 -6.29
N GLY A 177 30.27 -12.19 -6.27
CA GLY A 177 31.12 -12.23 -7.44
C GLY A 177 30.73 -13.39 -8.36
N LYS A 178 30.77 -13.12 -9.66
CA LYS A 178 30.45 -14.12 -10.68
C LYS A 178 31.59 -15.11 -10.82
N ASP A 179 32.84 -14.70 -10.67
CA ASP A 179 33.96 -15.53 -11.10
C ASP A 179 34.66 -16.23 -9.94
N ILE A 180 34.93 -17.53 -10.15
CA ILE A 180 35.84 -18.30 -9.30
C ILE A 180 37.24 -18.13 -9.89
N THR A 181 38.16 -17.55 -9.13
CA THR A 181 39.55 -17.33 -9.55
C THR A 181 40.41 -18.56 -9.31
N LEU A 182 41.56 -18.64 -10.00
CA LEU A 182 42.53 -19.70 -9.75
C LEU A 182 43.11 -19.62 -8.33
N GLU A 183 43.31 -18.40 -7.80
CA GLU A 183 43.73 -18.20 -6.41
C GLU A 183 42.74 -18.79 -5.41
N MET A 184 41.43 -18.60 -5.64
CA MET A 184 40.40 -19.23 -4.81
C MET A 184 40.51 -20.76 -4.87
N LEU A 185 40.69 -21.35 -6.05
CA LEU A 185 40.83 -22.79 -6.19
C LEU A 185 42.07 -23.32 -5.47
N ARG A 186 43.21 -22.63 -5.58
CA ARG A 186 44.46 -22.95 -4.86
C ARG A 186 44.27 -22.85 -3.35
N ALA A 187 43.58 -21.80 -2.86
CA ALA A 187 43.27 -21.66 -1.44
C ALA A 187 42.36 -22.78 -0.93
N TRP A 188 41.39 -23.23 -1.73
CA TRP A 188 40.46 -24.29 -1.34
C TRP A 188 41.08 -25.69 -1.39
N GLN A 189 42.10 -25.90 -2.22
CA GLN A 189 42.81 -27.19 -2.33
C GLN A 189 43.35 -27.68 -0.97
N HIS A 190 43.70 -26.75 -0.08
CA HIS A 190 44.28 -27.05 1.23
C HIS A 190 43.30 -26.90 2.40
N LEU A 191 42.02 -26.59 2.12
CA LEU A 191 41.05 -26.27 3.16
C LEU A 191 40.58 -27.53 3.93
N GLY A 192 40.27 -28.59 3.19
CA GLY A 192 39.73 -29.85 3.71
C GLY A 192 38.41 -29.71 4.47
N LYS A 193 37.85 -30.83 4.95
CA LYS A 193 36.56 -30.86 5.66
C LYS A 193 36.54 -29.96 6.91
N GLN A 194 37.66 -29.89 7.63
CA GLN A 194 37.77 -29.04 8.81
C GLN A 194 37.70 -27.55 8.46
N GLY A 195 38.35 -27.12 7.39
CA GLY A 195 38.25 -25.73 6.91
C GLY A 195 36.84 -25.36 6.48
N ILE A 196 36.13 -26.27 5.78
CA ILE A 196 34.72 -26.08 5.42
C ILE A 196 33.86 -25.90 6.66
N ASN A 197 34.02 -26.78 7.66
CA ASN A 197 33.25 -26.69 8.91
C ASN A 197 33.55 -25.40 9.68
N LYS A 198 34.82 -24.99 9.76
CA LYS A 198 35.22 -23.71 10.39
C LYS A 198 34.60 -22.51 9.69
N ALA A 199 34.44 -22.56 8.38
CA ALA A 199 33.76 -21.51 7.62
C ALA A 199 32.24 -21.54 7.78
N GLY A 200 31.65 -22.47 8.54
CA GLY A 200 30.18 -22.62 8.65
C GLY A 200 29.57 -23.37 7.46
N GLY A 201 30.33 -24.29 6.86
CA GLY A 201 29.93 -25.03 5.67
C GLY A 201 30.22 -24.29 4.37
N LEU A 202 29.79 -24.86 3.25
CA LEU A 202 29.97 -24.25 1.92
C LEU A 202 29.25 -22.89 1.80
N ASP A 203 28.17 -22.65 2.55
CA ASP A 203 27.47 -21.36 2.53
C ASP A 203 28.29 -20.25 3.19
N GLY A 204 28.89 -20.54 4.35
CA GLY A 204 29.74 -19.56 5.00
C GLY A 204 31.08 -19.37 4.29
N LEU A 205 31.62 -20.41 3.64
CA LEU A 205 32.76 -20.25 2.74
C LEU A 205 32.42 -19.37 1.53
N ALA A 206 31.24 -19.56 0.93
CA ALA A 206 30.77 -18.74 -0.18
C ALA A 206 30.66 -17.26 0.21
N ARG A 207 30.19 -16.97 1.44
CA ARG A 207 30.18 -15.61 2.00
C ARG A 207 31.60 -15.06 2.20
N GLN A 208 32.50 -15.83 2.79
CA GLN A 208 33.86 -15.39 3.08
C GLN A 208 34.64 -15.00 1.81
N TYR A 209 34.45 -15.77 0.73
CA TYR A 209 35.09 -15.49 -0.57
C TYR A 209 34.23 -14.60 -1.49
N GLY A 210 33.05 -14.17 -1.05
CA GLY A 210 32.15 -13.32 -1.82
C GLY A 210 31.70 -13.94 -3.14
N VAL A 211 31.46 -15.25 -3.20
CA VAL A 211 31.06 -15.97 -4.41
C VAL A 211 29.70 -16.63 -4.27
N ALA A 212 29.00 -16.85 -5.38
CA ALA A 212 27.69 -17.50 -5.33
C ALA A 212 27.83 -18.97 -4.91
N PHE A 213 27.08 -19.40 -3.88
CA PHE A 213 27.07 -20.79 -3.39
C PHE A 213 26.88 -21.81 -4.52
N THR A 214 25.96 -21.54 -5.45
CA THR A 214 25.67 -22.41 -6.58
C THR A 214 26.84 -22.56 -7.54
N ARG A 215 27.71 -21.55 -7.65
CA ARG A 215 28.98 -21.66 -8.39
C ARG A 215 30.03 -22.35 -7.56
N LEU A 216 30.21 -21.98 -6.29
CA LEU A 216 31.21 -22.59 -5.41
C LEU A 216 31.07 -24.12 -5.37
N ARG A 217 29.85 -24.65 -5.24
CA ARG A 217 29.62 -26.10 -5.21
C ARG A 217 29.98 -26.83 -6.52
N ASN A 218 30.14 -26.11 -7.64
CA ASN A 218 30.60 -26.71 -8.89
C ASN A 218 32.11 -26.97 -8.89
N TYR A 219 32.85 -26.33 -7.99
CA TYR A 219 34.31 -26.38 -7.89
C TYR A 219 34.81 -27.01 -6.58
N LEU A 220 33.99 -27.01 -5.52
CA LEU A 220 34.36 -27.50 -4.20
C LEU A 220 33.24 -28.35 -3.57
N ARG A 221 33.60 -29.52 -3.04
CA ARG A 221 32.69 -30.46 -2.37
C ARG A 221 32.58 -30.17 -0.88
N ALA A 222 31.53 -30.68 -0.24
CA ALA A 222 31.28 -30.48 1.19
C ALA A 222 32.32 -31.14 2.10
N ASP A 223 33.05 -32.14 1.60
CA ASP A 223 34.20 -32.76 2.28
C ASP A 223 35.51 -31.95 2.15
N GLY A 224 35.45 -30.81 1.44
CA GLY A 224 36.60 -29.93 1.21
C GLY A 224 37.50 -30.35 0.06
N THR A 225 37.12 -31.38 -0.73
CA THR A 225 37.85 -31.76 -1.94
C THR A 225 37.40 -30.96 -3.17
N LEU A 226 38.34 -30.68 -4.08
CA LEU A 226 38.03 -30.04 -5.35
C LEU A 226 37.20 -30.99 -6.23
N THR A 227 36.32 -30.42 -7.07
CA THR A 227 35.68 -31.21 -8.11
C THR A 227 36.64 -31.42 -9.28
N LYS A 228 36.39 -32.44 -10.12
CA LYS A 228 37.15 -32.65 -11.36
C LYS A 228 37.25 -31.38 -12.22
N ARG A 229 36.18 -30.59 -12.27
CA ARG A 229 36.15 -29.31 -12.99
C ARG A 229 37.17 -28.30 -12.44
N ALA A 230 37.35 -28.24 -11.12
CA ALA A 230 38.34 -27.39 -10.49
C ALA A 230 39.77 -27.91 -10.71
N GLU A 231 39.96 -29.22 -10.59
CA GLU A 231 41.25 -29.89 -10.83
C GLU A 231 41.73 -29.71 -12.27
N ASP A 232 40.85 -29.94 -13.25
CA ASP A 232 41.15 -29.75 -14.68
C ASP A 232 41.54 -28.29 -14.96
N ARG A 233 40.89 -27.34 -14.29
CA ARG A 233 41.18 -25.91 -14.46
C ARG A 233 42.53 -25.50 -13.87
N LEU A 234 42.91 -26.05 -12.71
CA LEU A 234 44.24 -25.82 -12.13
C LEU A 234 45.32 -26.45 -13.01
N ARG A 235 45.12 -27.69 -13.47
CA ARG A 235 46.07 -28.40 -14.33
C ARG A 235 46.35 -27.66 -15.64
N ASN A 236 45.31 -27.09 -16.25
CA ASN A 236 45.45 -26.32 -17.49
C ASN A 236 46.18 -24.98 -17.29
N ASP A 237 46.17 -24.42 -16.07
CA ASP A 237 46.93 -23.22 -15.72
C ASP A 237 48.40 -23.55 -15.48
N ASP A 238 48.68 -24.64 -14.75
CA ASP A 238 50.05 -25.07 -14.45
C ASP A 238 50.81 -25.61 -15.69
N ALA A 239 50.09 -25.90 -16.78
CA ALA A 239 50.66 -26.33 -18.07
C ALA A 239 50.90 -25.17 -19.07
N ARG A 240 50.63 -23.92 -18.68
CA ARG A 240 50.89 -22.71 -19.46
C ARG A 240 52.14 -21.98 -18.97
#